data_AF-A0A925QPI3-F1
#
_entry.id   AF-A0A925QPI3-F1
#
_cell.length_a   1.000
_cell.length_b   1.000
_cell.length_c   1.000
_cell.angle_alpha   90.00
_cell.angle_beta   90.00
_cell.angle_gamma   90.00
#
_symmetry.space_group_name_H-M   'P 1'
#
loop_
_entity.id
_entity.type
_entity.pdbx_description
1 polymer ?
#
loop_
_entity_poly.entity_id
_entity_poly.type
_entity_poly.pdbx_seq_one_letter_code
_entity_poly.pdbx_strand_id
1 'polypeptide(L)'
;MGQTQHTTGNAIVRASCLLQLALGNIGVSGGGANIFRGHDNVQGATDVGPNPDSLPGYYGLADGSWKHFAKVWGVDFEWIKKQYAPGMMTKPGMTVSRWVDGVLEKNELIDQDSNLRGLFFWGHAPNSQSRGLEMKKAMDKLDLLVVIDPFPSATAAMAAMPGKAEDQNPNRATYLLPACTQFETSGSCTASNRSIQWREKVIDPLWESRSDHMIMYQLAAKLGFDKELVKNYKMQQVKGMDEPVPEDILREINKSVWTIGYTGQSPERLKAHMRNMHVFDVKTLKAKGGIDKETGYKLDGEYFGLPWPCWGTPEMKHPGSPNLYDTSKHVMEGGGNFRANFGVEREGVSLLAGEGSHSKGADLTMGYPEFDHLLLKKLGWWSELSAAEQTAAEGKNWKTDPTGAIIRVAMVNHGCHPFGNAKARAVVWNFPDPIPQHREPLYSNRADLVAKYPTHDDRKAFWRLPTLFKSVQDKNKDIGKSYPLIMTSGRLVEYEGGGEETRSNPWLAELQQEMFVELNPKAANDRGIRNGDFVWVKTPPMLAVPDFKGIRVKAMVTERVNEETVFLPFHFSGRWGGIDLLPYYPEGAAPVIRGEAINTATTYGYDSVTMMQETKTTVCQIERATA
;
A
#
# COMPACT_ATOMS: atom_id res chain seq x y z
N MET A 1 -7.96 -5.05 -6.53
CA MET A 1 -8.06 -3.88 -7.45
C MET A 1 -9.43 -3.74 -8.10
N GLY A 2 -10.02 -4.81 -8.66
CA GLY A 2 -11.36 -4.76 -9.27
C GLY A 2 -12.50 -4.31 -8.33
N GLN A 3 -12.28 -4.27 -7.02
CA GLN A 3 -13.19 -3.61 -6.07
C GLN A 3 -12.65 -2.25 -5.61
N THR A 4 -11.35 -2.16 -5.31
CA THR A 4 -10.74 -1.02 -4.61
C THR A 4 -10.48 0.23 -5.47
N GLN A 5 -10.32 0.09 -6.79
CA GLN A 5 -9.92 1.20 -7.67
C GLN A 5 -11.13 1.85 -8.37
N HIS A 6 -12.02 2.39 -7.53
CA HIS A 6 -13.24 3.12 -7.88
C HIS A 6 -13.39 4.32 -6.96
N THR A 7 -14.14 5.34 -7.38
CA THR A 7 -14.57 6.44 -6.51
C THR A 7 -15.36 5.98 -5.27
N THR A 8 -15.91 4.77 -5.32
CA THR A 8 -16.63 4.08 -4.23
C THR A 8 -15.97 2.79 -3.79
N GLY A 9 -14.65 2.64 -4.00
CA GLY A 9 -13.91 1.42 -3.67
C GLY A 9 -14.07 0.99 -2.22
N ASN A 10 -14.13 1.94 -1.29
CA ASN A 10 -14.40 1.70 0.13
C ASN A 10 -15.76 1.01 0.35
N ALA A 11 -16.81 1.42 -0.36
CA ALA A 11 -18.15 0.88 -0.24
C ALA A 11 -18.23 -0.54 -0.80
N ILE A 12 -17.61 -0.80 -1.95
CA ILE A 12 -17.59 -2.14 -2.58
C ILE A 12 -16.89 -3.17 -1.67
N VAL A 13 -15.73 -2.81 -1.11
CA VAL A 13 -15.00 -3.69 -0.18
C VAL A 13 -15.81 -3.91 1.09
N ARG A 14 -16.40 -2.84 1.66
CA ARG A 14 -17.24 -2.96 2.85
C ARG A 14 -18.44 -3.86 2.61
N ALA A 15 -19.11 -3.79 1.45
CA ALA A 15 -20.22 -4.67 1.12
C ALA A 15 -19.80 -6.15 1.13
N SER A 16 -18.63 -6.47 0.59
CA SER A 16 -18.07 -7.83 0.63
C SER A 16 -17.78 -8.29 2.07
N CYS A 17 -17.21 -7.43 2.90
CA CYS A 17 -16.94 -7.75 4.31
C CYS A 17 -18.24 -7.95 5.12
N LEU A 18 -19.26 -7.12 4.88
CA LEU A 18 -20.58 -7.25 5.51
C LEU A 18 -21.25 -8.57 5.16
N LEU A 19 -21.17 -8.99 3.89
CA LEU A 19 -21.67 -10.29 3.46
C LEU A 19 -20.96 -11.42 4.22
N GLN A 20 -19.64 -11.38 4.33
CA GLN A 20 -18.89 -12.41 5.07
C GLN A 20 -19.20 -12.42 6.57
N LEU A 21 -19.44 -11.26 7.18
CA LEU A 21 -19.91 -11.17 8.56
C LEU A 21 -21.31 -11.78 8.72
N ALA A 22 -22.24 -11.46 7.82
CA ALA A 22 -23.60 -11.98 7.85
C ALA A 22 -23.66 -13.51 7.66
N LEU A 23 -22.74 -14.07 6.87
CA LEU A 23 -22.61 -15.51 6.65
C LEU A 23 -21.88 -16.24 7.79
N GLY A 24 -21.31 -15.52 8.77
CA GLY A 24 -20.53 -16.13 9.85
C GLY A 24 -19.17 -16.69 9.42
N ASN A 25 -18.62 -16.20 8.30
CA ASN A 25 -17.38 -16.72 7.72
C ASN A 25 -16.11 -16.05 8.27
N ILE A 26 -16.23 -14.97 9.04
CA ILE A 26 -15.06 -14.27 9.63
C ILE A 26 -14.53 -15.08 10.82
N GLY A 27 -13.21 -15.27 10.89
CA GLY A 27 -12.57 -16.08 11.93
C GLY A 27 -12.64 -17.59 11.70
N VAL A 28 -13.12 -18.03 10.54
CA VAL A 28 -13.27 -19.45 10.19
C VAL A 28 -12.26 -19.86 9.12
N SER A 29 -11.65 -21.04 9.28
CA SER A 29 -10.75 -21.60 8.26
C SER A 29 -11.49 -21.88 6.96
N GLY A 30 -10.94 -21.43 5.83
CA GLY A 30 -11.59 -21.47 4.52
C GLY A 30 -12.60 -20.34 4.27
N GLY A 31 -12.89 -19.49 5.27
CA GLY A 31 -13.74 -18.31 5.14
C GLY A 31 -12.94 -17.01 5.00
N GLY A 32 -13.44 -15.95 5.66
CA GLY A 32 -12.81 -14.65 5.74
C GLY A 32 -13.10 -13.71 4.57
N ALA A 33 -12.49 -12.53 4.62
CA ALA A 33 -12.47 -11.54 3.54
C ALA A 33 -11.02 -11.36 3.08
N ASN A 34 -10.53 -12.29 2.27
CA ASN A 34 -9.12 -12.35 1.88
C ASN A 34 -8.78 -11.28 0.84
N ILE A 35 -8.23 -10.16 1.30
CA ILE A 35 -7.80 -9.07 0.42
C ILE A 35 -6.36 -9.31 -0.02
N PHE A 36 -6.21 -9.96 -1.18
CA PHE A 36 -4.89 -10.19 -1.78
C PHE A 36 -4.17 -8.87 -2.05
N ARG A 37 -2.93 -8.82 -1.58
CA ARG A 37 -2.02 -7.69 -1.75
C ARG A 37 -1.37 -7.70 -3.14
N GLY A 38 -0.75 -6.58 -3.49
CA GLY A 38 -0.08 -6.35 -4.78
C GLY A 38 1.37 -6.82 -4.76
N HIS A 39 2.31 -5.88 -4.62
CA HIS A 39 3.73 -6.19 -4.50
C HIS A 39 4.04 -7.14 -3.35
N ASP A 40 5.13 -7.88 -3.51
CA ASP A 40 5.71 -8.84 -2.57
C ASP A 40 5.80 -8.35 -1.12
N ASN A 41 6.01 -7.04 -0.91
CA ASN A 41 6.12 -6.41 0.41
C ASN A 41 5.18 -5.22 0.62
N VAL A 42 4.12 -5.04 -0.18
CA VAL A 42 3.21 -3.89 0.03
C VAL A 42 2.49 -3.95 1.39
N GLN A 43 2.29 -5.15 1.95
CA GLN A 43 1.80 -5.29 3.31
C GLN A 43 2.81 -4.70 4.31
N GLY A 44 4.08 -5.10 4.20
CA GLY A 44 5.14 -4.61 5.08
C GLY A 44 5.38 -3.11 4.94
N ALA A 45 5.38 -2.59 3.70
CA ALA A 45 5.42 -1.16 3.43
C ALA A 45 4.27 -0.45 4.16
N THR A 46 3.03 -0.90 3.98
CA THR A 46 1.87 -0.30 4.68
C THR A 46 2.04 -0.35 6.21
N ASP A 47 2.58 -1.46 6.73
CA ASP A 47 2.77 -1.68 8.16
C ASP A 47 3.88 -0.79 8.76
N VAL A 48 4.94 -0.47 8.01
CA VAL A 48 6.01 0.45 8.45
C VAL A 48 5.72 1.93 8.13
N GLY A 49 4.58 2.22 7.50
CA GLY A 49 3.97 3.54 7.53
C GLY A 49 4.57 4.66 6.66
N PRO A 50 5.00 4.46 5.40
CA PRO A 50 5.03 5.53 4.40
C PRO A 50 3.60 5.91 3.98
N ASN A 51 2.69 6.05 4.95
CA ASN A 51 1.29 6.38 4.78
C ASN A 51 1.11 7.87 5.10
N PRO A 52 0.27 8.59 4.34
CA PRO A 52 0.08 10.01 4.60
C PRO A 52 -0.64 10.31 5.91
N ASP A 53 -1.40 9.39 6.51
CA ASP A 53 -2.24 9.62 7.69
C ASP A 53 -1.78 8.94 8.98
N SER A 54 -0.70 8.18 8.96
CA SER A 54 -0.27 7.38 10.10
C SER A 54 1.24 7.22 10.18
N LEU A 55 1.74 7.12 11.41
CA LEU A 55 3.07 6.61 11.74
C LEU A 55 3.12 5.07 11.58
N PRO A 56 4.32 4.46 11.59
CA PRO A 56 4.47 3.00 11.51
C PRO A 56 3.53 2.28 12.48
N GLY A 57 2.99 1.13 12.10
CA GLY A 57 2.08 0.38 12.95
C GLY A 57 0.70 1.01 13.13
N TYR A 58 0.26 1.83 12.18
CA TYR A 58 -1.04 2.53 12.20
C TYR A 58 -1.24 3.42 13.44
N TYR A 59 -0.16 3.96 14.01
CA TYR A 59 -0.26 4.99 15.04
C TYR A 59 -0.72 6.30 14.40
N GLY A 60 -1.68 7.00 15.03
CA GLY A 60 -2.15 8.28 14.49
C GLY A 60 -1.06 9.37 14.55
N LEU A 61 -1.15 10.36 13.65
CA LEU A 61 -0.29 11.55 13.63
C LEU A 61 -0.59 12.49 14.80
N ALA A 62 -0.13 12.12 16.00
CA ALA A 62 -0.35 12.85 17.23
C ALA A 62 0.94 12.92 18.06
N ASP A 63 1.08 13.97 18.87
CA ASP A 63 2.24 14.17 19.75
C ASP A 63 2.57 12.94 20.61
N GLY A 64 1.55 12.25 21.14
CA GLY A 64 1.75 11.05 21.93
C GLY A 64 2.40 9.92 21.14
N SER A 65 1.98 9.71 19.89
CA SER A 65 2.58 8.72 18.98
C SER A 65 4.01 9.12 18.61
N TRP A 66 4.24 10.39 18.26
CA TRP A 66 5.58 10.87 17.95
C TRP A 66 6.55 10.73 19.13
N LYS A 67 6.10 11.01 20.36
CA LYS A 67 6.89 10.80 21.57
C LYS A 67 7.21 9.32 21.83
N HIS A 68 6.30 8.41 21.48
CA HIS A 68 6.55 6.97 21.51
C HIS A 68 7.69 6.59 20.57
N PHE A 69 7.61 7.01 19.29
CA PHE A 69 8.66 6.74 18.31
C PHE A 69 9.99 7.42 18.65
N ALA A 70 9.96 8.70 19.06
CA ALA A 70 11.13 9.44 19.52
C ALA A 70 11.89 8.68 20.62
N LYS A 71 11.16 8.10 21.58
CA LYS A 71 11.74 7.28 22.64
C LYS A 71 12.38 5.99 22.11
N VAL A 72 11.72 5.29 21.18
CA VAL A 72 12.27 4.05 20.60
C VAL A 72 13.51 4.33 19.76
N TRP A 73 13.46 5.37 18.92
CA TRP A 73 14.58 5.83 18.10
C TRP A 73 15.71 6.46 18.92
N GLY A 74 15.42 6.86 20.16
CA GLY A 74 16.36 7.62 20.99
C GLY A 74 16.64 9.02 20.43
N VAL A 75 15.73 9.57 19.63
CA VAL A 75 15.85 10.90 19.01
C VAL A 75 15.01 11.89 19.82
N ASP A 76 15.51 13.12 19.98
CA ASP A 76 14.79 14.15 20.72
C ASP A 76 13.50 14.56 19.98
N PHE A 77 12.37 14.60 20.71
CA PHE A 77 11.07 14.96 20.13
C PHE A 77 11.07 16.39 19.59
N GLU A 78 11.73 17.34 20.28
CA GLU A 78 11.80 18.72 19.80
C GLU A 78 12.69 18.84 18.56
N TRP A 79 13.74 18.02 18.43
CA TRP A 79 14.49 17.89 17.19
C TRP A 79 13.63 17.40 16.02
N ILE A 80 12.82 16.33 16.22
CA ILE A 80 11.91 15.82 15.18
C ILE A 80 10.93 16.92 14.76
N LYS A 81 10.31 17.58 15.73
CA LYS A 81 9.33 18.65 15.50
C LYS A 81 9.90 19.81 14.67
N LYS A 82 11.17 20.17 14.88
CA LYS A 82 11.85 21.22 14.10
C LYS A 82 12.06 20.88 12.63
N GLN A 83 11.99 19.60 12.24
CA GLN A 83 12.10 19.18 10.84
C GLN A 83 10.81 19.44 10.04
N TYR A 84 9.71 19.79 10.71
CA TYR A 84 8.43 20.08 10.09
C TYR A 84 8.14 21.58 10.09
N ALA A 85 7.50 22.05 9.03
CA ALA A 85 6.86 23.37 9.04
C ALA A 85 5.80 23.45 10.16
N PRO A 86 5.53 24.65 10.71
CA PRO A 86 4.58 24.83 11.81
C PRO A 86 3.23 24.14 11.55
N GLY A 87 2.82 23.25 12.46
CA GLY A 87 1.54 22.53 12.37
C GLY A 87 1.49 21.36 11.39
N MET A 88 2.56 21.03 10.66
CA MET A 88 2.54 19.98 9.63
C MET A 88 2.81 18.57 10.18
N MET A 89 3.52 18.45 11.31
CA MET A 89 3.91 17.15 11.90
C MET A 89 2.71 16.25 12.28
N THR A 90 1.57 16.84 12.60
CA THR A 90 0.35 16.13 13.04
C THR A 90 -0.77 16.15 11.98
N LYS A 91 -0.50 16.72 10.80
CA LYS A 91 -1.46 16.78 9.69
C LYS A 91 -1.20 15.65 8.69
N PRO A 92 -2.26 15.01 8.16
CA PRO A 92 -2.12 14.08 7.07
C PRO A 92 -1.38 14.68 5.86
N GLY A 93 -0.57 13.86 5.21
CA GLY A 93 0.11 14.11 3.95
C GLY A 93 -0.82 14.14 2.74
N MET A 94 -0.22 14.39 1.58
CA MET A 94 -0.84 14.15 0.28
C MET A 94 -0.65 12.68 -0.11
N THR A 95 -1.65 12.07 -0.75
CA THR A 95 -1.53 10.69 -1.23
C THR A 95 -0.66 10.62 -2.48
N VAL A 96 0.06 9.50 -2.66
CA VAL A 96 0.89 9.27 -3.86
C VAL A 96 0.08 9.41 -5.15
N SER A 97 -1.18 8.96 -5.17
CA SER A 97 -2.10 9.06 -6.32
C SER A 97 -2.41 10.48 -6.77
N ARG A 98 -2.07 11.48 -5.95
CA ARG A 98 -2.38 12.90 -6.15
C ARG A 98 -1.13 13.78 -6.24
N TRP A 99 0.08 13.21 -6.30
CA TRP A 99 1.32 14.01 -6.34
C TRP A 99 1.33 15.03 -7.49
N VAL A 100 0.72 14.66 -8.63
CA VAL A 100 0.56 15.51 -9.82
C VAL A 100 -0.15 16.82 -9.48
N ASP A 101 -1.20 16.75 -8.67
CA ASP A 101 -1.94 17.93 -8.24
C ASP A 101 -1.13 18.78 -7.25
N GLY A 102 -0.28 18.15 -6.42
CA GLY A 102 0.68 18.87 -5.58
C GLY A 102 1.59 19.81 -6.37
N VAL A 103 1.89 19.47 -7.63
CA VAL A 103 2.71 20.29 -8.55
C VAL A 103 1.86 21.29 -9.34
N LEU A 104 0.73 20.83 -9.87
CA LEU A 104 -0.03 21.57 -10.89
C LEU A 104 -1.12 22.47 -10.32
N GLU A 105 -1.64 22.16 -9.13
CA GLU A 105 -2.71 22.94 -8.52
C GLU A 105 -2.18 24.28 -8.00
N LYS A 106 -3.05 25.28 -7.97
CA LYS A 106 -2.71 26.58 -7.39
C LYS A 106 -2.40 26.45 -5.90
N ASN A 107 -1.31 27.05 -5.46
CA ASN A 107 -0.82 26.92 -4.09
C ASN A 107 -1.89 27.27 -3.04
N GLU A 108 -2.73 28.28 -3.29
CA GLU A 108 -3.79 28.70 -2.37
C GLU A 108 -4.91 27.66 -2.18
N LEU A 109 -4.94 26.61 -3.00
CA LEU A 109 -5.90 25.50 -2.89
C LEU A 109 -5.30 24.27 -2.20
N ILE A 110 -4.01 24.29 -1.85
CA ILE A 110 -3.33 23.19 -1.18
C ILE A 110 -3.18 23.54 0.31
N ASP A 111 -3.53 22.62 1.22
CA ASP A 111 -3.34 22.79 2.68
C ASP A 111 -1.87 22.55 3.09
N GLN A 112 -0.95 23.30 2.47
CA GLN A 112 0.46 23.43 2.84
C GLN A 112 1.05 24.71 2.24
N ASP A 113 2.15 25.20 2.79
CA ASP A 113 2.69 26.52 2.42
C ASP A 113 3.21 26.62 0.97
N SER A 114 3.70 25.51 0.41
CA SER A 114 4.31 25.48 -0.92
C SER A 114 3.86 24.28 -1.76
N ASN A 115 3.78 24.47 -3.08
CA ASN A 115 3.60 23.39 -4.03
C ASN A 115 4.71 22.33 -3.91
N LEU A 116 4.43 21.12 -4.37
CA LEU A 116 5.44 20.09 -4.54
C LEU A 116 6.47 20.52 -5.60
N ARG A 117 7.75 20.59 -5.22
CA ARG A 117 8.85 21.00 -6.10
C ARG A 117 9.86 19.88 -6.38
N GLY A 118 10.00 18.94 -5.46
CA GLY A 118 10.90 17.79 -5.56
C GLY A 118 10.16 16.48 -5.39
N LEU A 119 10.55 15.44 -6.14
CA LEU A 119 9.92 14.12 -6.07
C LEU A 119 10.97 13.00 -6.15
N PHE A 120 10.84 12.02 -5.27
CA PHE A 120 11.59 10.77 -5.28
C PHE A 120 10.67 9.64 -5.75
N PHE A 121 10.94 9.09 -6.94
CA PHE A 121 10.36 7.84 -7.42
C PHE A 121 11.29 6.69 -7.02
N TRP A 122 11.04 6.09 -5.85
CA TRP A 122 11.87 5.04 -5.27
C TRP A 122 11.16 3.69 -5.36
N GLY A 123 11.64 2.78 -6.22
CA GLY A 123 11.03 1.48 -6.47
C GLY A 123 9.57 1.56 -6.90
N HIS A 124 9.23 2.56 -7.73
CA HIS A 124 7.85 2.89 -8.07
C HIS A 124 7.68 3.23 -9.55
N ALA A 125 6.56 2.77 -10.13
CA ALA A 125 6.30 2.89 -11.57
C ALA A 125 5.24 3.98 -11.88
N PRO A 126 5.48 4.90 -12.84
CA PRO A 126 4.56 5.99 -13.16
C PRO A 126 3.35 5.48 -13.96
N ASN A 127 3.53 4.43 -14.76
CA ASN A 127 2.46 3.75 -15.49
C ASN A 127 1.54 2.91 -14.58
N SER A 128 1.76 2.91 -13.27
CA SER A 128 0.79 2.39 -12.28
C SER A 128 -0.14 3.47 -11.71
N GLN A 129 0.09 4.74 -12.04
CA GLN A 129 -0.63 5.90 -11.52
C GLN A 129 -1.47 6.56 -12.63
N SER A 130 -2.67 7.06 -12.33
CA SER A 130 -3.62 7.59 -13.31
C SER A 130 -3.23 8.97 -13.86
N ARG A 131 -3.81 9.41 -14.98
CA ARG A 131 -3.58 10.76 -15.56
C ARG A 131 -2.15 10.96 -16.09
N GLY A 132 -1.63 10.00 -16.84
CA GLY A 132 -0.24 10.04 -17.36
C GLY A 132 0.12 11.31 -18.16
N LEU A 133 -0.81 11.89 -18.92
CA LEU A 133 -0.58 13.17 -19.63
C LEU A 133 -0.26 14.32 -18.67
N GLU A 134 -0.97 14.39 -17.55
CA GLU A 134 -0.74 15.41 -16.51
C GLU A 134 0.52 15.10 -15.70
N MET A 135 0.86 13.81 -15.51
CA MET A 135 2.12 13.42 -14.90
C MET A 135 3.32 13.94 -15.68
N LYS A 136 3.32 13.81 -17.01
CA LYS A 136 4.40 14.35 -17.83
C LYS A 136 4.54 15.86 -17.62
N LYS A 137 3.42 16.58 -17.67
CA LYS A 137 3.38 18.03 -17.41
C LYS A 137 3.94 18.38 -16.02
N ALA A 138 3.57 17.63 -14.99
CA ALA A 138 4.05 17.83 -13.64
C ALA A 138 5.56 17.53 -13.53
N MET A 139 6.04 16.43 -14.14
CA MET A 139 7.46 16.10 -14.18
C MET A 139 8.29 17.21 -14.82
N ASP A 140 7.78 17.89 -15.83
CA ASP A 140 8.47 19.00 -16.51
C ASP A 140 8.59 20.25 -15.64
N LYS A 141 7.66 20.45 -14.69
CA LYS A 141 7.66 21.61 -13.77
C LYS A 141 8.46 21.41 -12.48
N LEU A 142 8.87 20.19 -12.15
CA LEU A 142 9.65 19.92 -10.94
C LEU A 142 10.99 20.68 -10.96
N ASP A 143 11.48 21.04 -9.79
CA ASP A 143 12.87 21.48 -9.59
C ASP A 143 13.80 20.26 -9.50
N LEU A 144 13.31 19.17 -8.90
CA LEU A 144 14.09 17.95 -8.67
C LEU A 144 13.24 16.70 -8.91
N LEU A 145 13.75 15.77 -9.70
CA LEU A 145 13.23 14.41 -9.85
C LEU A 145 14.35 13.40 -9.61
N VAL A 146 14.19 12.53 -8.63
CA VAL A 146 15.15 11.45 -8.35
C VAL A 146 14.45 10.11 -8.57
N VAL A 147 15.01 9.27 -9.43
CA VAL A 147 14.54 7.91 -9.71
C VAL A 147 15.54 6.93 -9.11
N ILE A 148 15.06 6.02 -8.28
CA ILE A 148 15.88 5.01 -7.58
C ILE A 148 15.26 3.66 -7.88
N ASP A 149 15.92 2.88 -8.72
CA ASP A 149 15.37 1.63 -9.23
C ASP A 149 16.49 0.71 -9.75
N PRO A 150 16.38 -0.62 -9.62
CA PRO A 150 17.27 -1.55 -10.32
C PRO A 150 17.05 -1.56 -11.86
N PHE A 151 15.85 -1.20 -12.35
CA PHE A 151 15.55 -1.14 -13.79
C PHE A 151 15.15 0.30 -14.17
N PRO A 152 16.01 1.05 -14.87
CA PRO A 152 15.76 2.48 -15.15
C PRO A 152 14.50 2.66 -15.99
N SER A 153 13.47 3.12 -15.30
CA SER A 153 12.06 2.87 -15.57
C SER A 153 11.45 3.71 -16.70
N ALA A 154 10.16 3.51 -16.96
CA ALA A 154 9.29 4.47 -17.65
C ALA A 154 9.45 5.91 -17.14
N THR A 155 9.75 6.11 -15.84
CA THR A 155 9.94 7.46 -15.28
C THR A 155 11.14 8.14 -15.93
N ALA A 156 12.25 7.42 -16.13
CA ALA A 156 13.44 7.97 -16.75
C ALA A 156 13.14 8.41 -18.19
N ALA A 157 12.52 7.53 -18.99
CA ALA A 157 12.14 7.85 -20.36
C ALA A 157 11.10 8.98 -20.44
N MET A 158 10.09 8.98 -19.57
CA MET A 158 9.10 10.07 -19.49
C MET A 158 9.71 11.40 -19.05
N ALA A 159 10.70 11.39 -18.16
CA ALA A 159 11.40 12.60 -17.75
C ALA A 159 12.30 13.15 -18.87
N ALA A 160 12.94 12.27 -19.64
CA ALA A 160 13.86 12.63 -20.72
C ALA A 160 13.16 13.01 -22.04
N MET A 161 11.96 12.48 -22.31
CA MET A 161 11.25 12.80 -23.55
C MET A 161 10.83 14.29 -23.63
N PRO A 162 10.80 14.90 -24.82
CA PRO A 162 10.39 16.28 -25.00
C PRO A 162 9.01 16.57 -24.41
N GLY A 163 8.92 17.67 -23.67
CA GLY A 163 7.66 18.25 -23.19
C GLY A 163 7.27 19.49 -23.99
N LYS A 164 6.26 20.19 -23.49
CA LYS A 164 5.93 21.54 -23.97
C LYS A 164 6.90 22.55 -23.39
N ALA A 165 7.36 23.49 -24.21
CA ALA A 165 8.37 24.47 -23.79
C ALA A 165 7.89 25.33 -22.60
N GLU A 166 6.58 25.66 -22.55
CA GLU A 166 5.96 26.41 -21.46
C GLU A 166 5.83 25.63 -20.14
N ASP A 167 5.93 24.30 -20.19
CA ASP A 167 5.86 23.45 -19.00
C ASP A 167 7.24 23.10 -18.46
N GLN A 168 8.27 23.15 -19.30
CA GLN A 168 9.63 22.80 -18.94
C GLN A 168 10.25 23.82 -17.97
N ASN A 169 10.59 23.36 -16.77
CA ASN A 169 11.50 24.08 -15.89
C ASN A 169 12.94 23.95 -16.43
N PRO A 170 13.57 25.04 -16.89
CA PRO A 170 14.92 25.00 -17.44
C PRO A 170 15.99 24.63 -16.40
N ASN A 171 15.66 24.75 -15.11
CA ASN A 171 16.55 24.43 -13.99
C ASN A 171 16.25 23.06 -13.36
N ARG A 172 15.38 22.25 -13.98
CA ARG A 172 15.03 20.92 -13.46
C ARG A 172 16.27 20.03 -13.42
N ALA A 173 16.54 19.46 -12.25
CA ALA A 173 17.53 18.40 -12.08
C ALA A 173 16.84 17.04 -12.05
N THR A 174 17.29 16.11 -12.90
CA THR A 174 16.83 14.72 -12.90
C THR A 174 18.00 13.79 -12.61
N TYR A 175 17.85 12.94 -11.60
CA TYR A 175 18.84 11.93 -11.21
C TYR A 175 18.26 10.54 -11.34
N LEU A 176 19.08 9.60 -11.80
CA LEU A 176 18.79 8.18 -11.83
C LEU A 176 19.88 7.48 -11.02
N LEU A 177 19.49 6.81 -9.93
CA LEU A 177 20.39 6.11 -9.03
C LEU A 177 20.18 4.59 -9.14
N PRO A 178 21.23 3.80 -9.40
CA PRO A 178 21.12 2.35 -9.52
C PRO A 178 20.93 1.73 -8.14
N ALA A 179 19.75 1.19 -7.89
CA ALA A 179 19.46 0.42 -6.67
C ALA A 179 19.72 -1.08 -6.89
N CYS A 180 19.99 -1.79 -5.82
CA CYS A 180 20.05 -3.25 -5.82
C CYS A 180 18.67 -3.89 -6.04
N THR A 181 18.67 -5.06 -6.65
CA THR A 181 17.56 -6.02 -6.62
C THR A 181 17.49 -6.73 -5.26
N GLN A 182 16.38 -7.43 -5.00
CA GLN A 182 16.20 -8.27 -3.82
C GLN A 182 17.25 -9.38 -3.66
N PHE A 183 17.95 -9.78 -4.72
CA PHE A 183 18.98 -10.82 -4.67
C PHE A 183 20.34 -10.30 -4.19
N GLU A 184 20.52 -8.98 -4.17
CA GLU A 184 21.76 -8.30 -3.81
C GLU A 184 21.74 -7.74 -2.38
N THR A 185 20.63 -7.92 -1.66
CA THR A 185 20.42 -7.41 -0.30
C THR A 185 19.83 -8.47 0.63
N SER A 186 19.72 -8.15 1.92
CA SER A 186 19.06 -8.95 2.95
C SER A 186 18.06 -8.09 3.72
N GLY A 187 17.12 -8.75 4.40
CA GLY A 187 16.10 -8.05 5.20
C GLY A 187 14.85 -8.88 5.36
N SER A 188 13.75 -8.22 5.73
CA SER A 188 12.46 -8.89 5.90
C SER A 188 11.37 -8.32 4.99
N CYS A 189 10.48 -9.19 4.54
CA CYS A 189 9.29 -8.83 3.77
C CYS A 189 8.04 -9.44 4.40
N THR A 190 6.91 -8.75 4.29
CA THR A 190 5.61 -9.20 4.79
C THR A 190 4.69 -9.53 3.63
N ALA A 191 4.26 -10.78 3.55
CA ALA A 191 3.37 -11.29 2.50
C ALA A 191 1.89 -10.96 2.78
N SER A 192 1.03 -11.22 1.79
CA SER A 192 -0.42 -10.92 1.87
C SER A 192 -1.14 -11.63 3.02
N ASN A 193 -0.64 -12.77 3.48
CA ASN A 193 -1.17 -13.51 4.62
C ASN A 193 -0.62 -13.01 5.97
N ARG A 194 0.10 -11.87 5.96
CA ARG A 194 0.79 -11.25 7.10
C ARG A 194 2.01 -12.00 7.63
N SER A 195 2.42 -13.10 6.98
CA SER A 195 3.67 -13.80 7.29
C SER A 195 4.87 -12.94 6.89
N ILE A 196 5.79 -12.74 7.83
CA ILE A 196 7.05 -12.05 7.65
C ILE A 196 8.12 -13.09 7.34
N GLN A 197 8.93 -12.84 6.33
CA GLN A 197 9.96 -13.77 5.86
C GLN A 197 11.30 -13.05 5.79
N TRP A 198 12.36 -13.72 6.24
CA TRP A 198 13.72 -13.22 6.08
C TRP A 198 14.24 -13.56 4.68
N ARG A 199 14.88 -12.60 4.02
CA ARG A 199 15.57 -12.76 2.73
C ARG A 199 17.07 -12.66 2.95
N GLU A 200 17.79 -13.55 2.29
CA GLU A 200 19.25 -13.59 2.32
C GLU A 200 19.82 -13.03 1.02
N LYS A 201 21.00 -12.43 1.14
CA LYS A 201 21.76 -11.96 -0.02
C LYS A 201 22.29 -13.17 -0.79
N VAL A 202 22.03 -13.20 -2.09
CA VAL A 202 22.46 -14.27 -3.00
C VAL A 202 23.76 -13.91 -3.70
N ILE A 203 23.88 -12.67 -4.15
CA ILE A 203 25.06 -12.13 -4.83
C ILE A 203 25.44 -10.76 -4.26
N ASP A 204 26.67 -10.32 -4.46
CA ASP A 204 27.06 -8.95 -4.12
C ASP A 204 26.44 -7.93 -5.10
N PRO A 205 26.20 -6.68 -4.65
CA PRO A 205 25.74 -5.59 -5.52
C PRO A 205 26.55 -5.49 -6.82
N LEU A 206 25.86 -5.58 -7.95
CA LEU A 206 26.44 -5.52 -9.29
C LEU A 206 26.84 -4.09 -9.67
N TRP A 207 27.93 -3.96 -10.41
CA TRP A 207 28.44 -2.68 -10.94
C TRP A 207 28.55 -1.56 -9.89
N GLU A 208 27.80 -0.48 -10.02
CA GLU A 208 27.77 0.63 -9.06
C GLU A 208 26.47 0.67 -8.26
N SER A 209 25.64 -0.39 -8.36
CA SER A 209 24.40 -0.48 -7.60
C SER A 209 24.67 -0.49 -6.09
N ARG A 210 23.71 0.08 -5.36
CA ARG A 210 23.74 0.18 -3.90
C ARG A 210 22.41 -0.28 -3.34
N SER A 211 22.44 -0.91 -2.17
CA SER A 211 21.21 -1.25 -1.48
C SER A 211 20.47 0.03 -1.06
N ASP A 212 19.16 -0.07 -0.89
CA ASP A 212 18.36 1.05 -0.41
C ASP A 212 18.86 1.57 0.94
N HIS A 213 19.34 0.68 1.81
CA HIS A 213 19.94 1.03 3.10
C HIS A 213 21.20 1.91 2.95
N MET A 214 22.09 1.60 1.99
CA MET A 214 23.24 2.44 1.68
C MET A 214 22.81 3.80 1.14
N ILE A 215 21.88 3.82 0.18
CA ILE A 215 21.41 5.05 -0.46
C ILE A 215 20.77 5.96 0.59
N MET A 216 19.93 5.42 1.48
CA MET A 216 19.30 6.17 2.58
C MET A 216 20.35 6.70 3.57
N TYR A 217 21.31 5.88 3.98
CA TYR A 217 22.37 6.31 4.90
C TYR A 217 23.22 7.44 4.29
N GLN A 218 23.63 7.30 3.04
CA GLN A 218 24.44 8.32 2.34
C GLN A 218 23.67 9.62 2.12
N LEU A 219 22.38 9.54 1.81
CA LEU A 219 21.51 10.70 1.73
C LEU A 219 21.41 11.41 3.09
N ALA A 220 21.17 10.65 4.17
CA ALA A 220 21.13 11.20 5.53
C ALA A 220 22.46 11.85 5.94
N ALA A 221 23.60 11.25 5.58
CA ALA A 221 24.92 11.82 5.84
C ALA A 221 25.15 13.13 5.08
N LYS A 222 24.65 13.24 3.85
CA LYS A 222 24.70 14.49 3.09
C LYS A 222 23.78 15.58 3.65
N LEU A 223 22.68 15.19 4.27
CA LEU A 223 21.74 16.09 4.93
C LEU A 223 22.10 16.37 6.41
N GLY A 224 23.10 15.67 6.95
CA GLY A 224 23.65 15.90 8.30
C GLY A 224 22.84 15.30 9.45
N PHE A 225 22.02 14.27 9.19
CA PHE A 225 21.24 13.57 10.23
C PHE A 225 21.52 12.05 10.27
N ASP A 226 22.63 11.60 9.69
CA ASP A 226 23.06 10.20 9.70
C ASP A 226 23.14 9.63 11.12
N LYS A 227 23.66 10.41 12.08
CA LYS A 227 23.83 9.98 13.47
C LYS A 227 22.50 9.68 14.16
N GLU A 228 21.46 10.44 13.85
CA GLU A 228 20.10 10.19 14.31
C GLU A 228 19.52 8.96 13.63
N LEU A 229 19.74 8.79 12.31
CA LEU A 229 19.22 7.67 11.53
C LEU A 229 19.81 6.33 12.00
N VAL A 230 21.12 6.24 12.22
CA VAL A 230 21.81 4.96 12.54
C VAL A 230 22.10 4.76 14.02
N LYS A 231 21.49 5.57 14.89
CA LYS A 231 21.72 5.55 16.34
C LYS A 231 21.63 4.15 16.97
N ASN A 232 20.68 3.35 16.48
CA ASN A 232 20.38 2.03 17.00
C ASN A 232 20.93 0.88 16.13
N TYR A 233 21.70 1.18 15.09
CA TYR A 233 22.12 0.20 14.10
C TYR A 233 23.62 -0.04 14.19
N LYS A 234 24.01 -1.32 14.11
CA LYS A 234 25.38 -1.65 13.75
C LYS A 234 25.58 -1.33 12.27
N MET A 235 26.77 -0.83 11.95
CA MET A 235 27.21 -0.62 10.58
C MET A 235 28.04 -1.82 10.12
N GLN A 236 27.87 -2.20 8.87
CA GLN A 236 28.66 -3.21 8.16
C GLN A 236 29.30 -2.61 6.92
N GLN A 237 30.33 -3.28 6.39
CA GLN A 237 30.94 -2.95 5.10
C GLN A 237 30.39 -3.89 4.02
N VAL A 238 29.77 -3.33 2.99
CA VAL A 238 29.40 -4.08 1.78
C VAL A 238 29.97 -3.34 0.58
N LYS A 239 30.83 -4.04 -0.17
CA LYS A 239 31.60 -3.46 -1.30
C LYS A 239 32.38 -2.19 -0.92
N GLY A 240 32.94 -2.16 0.29
CA GLY A 240 33.70 -1.02 0.81
C GLY A 240 32.86 0.21 1.15
N MET A 241 31.53 0.05 1.26
CA MET A 241 30.61 1.10 1.69
C MET A 241 29.92 0.72 3.00
N ASP A 242 29.67 1.75 3.81
CA ASP A 242 28.87 1.62 5.03
C ASP A 242 27.41 1.29 4.72
N GLU A 243 26.89 0.27 5.39
CA GLU A 243 25.49 -0.12 5.35
C GLU A 243 24.98 -0.41 6.78
N PRO A 244 23.81 0.09 7.17
CA PRO A 244 23.15 -0.37 8.39
C PRO A 244 22.76 -1.85 8.30
N VAL A 245 22.98 -2.62 9.36
CA VAL A 245 22.63 -4.04 9.42
C VAL A 245 21.09 -4.21 9.48
N PRO A 246 20.44 -4.89 8.51
CA PRO A 246 18.98 -4.99 8.43
C PRO A 246 18.31 -5.63 9.66
N GLU A 247 19.03 -6.49 10.39
CA GLU A 247 18.54 -7.12 11.62
C GLU A 247 18.22 -6.09 12.70
N ASP A 248 19.04 -5.04 12.84
CA ASP A 248 18.81 -4.00 13.84
C ASP A 248 17.61 -3.12 13.48
N ILE A 249 17.39 -2.87 12.18
CA ILE A 249 16.19 -2.18 11.68
C ILE A 249 14.93 -2.97 12.04
N LEU A 250 14.90 -4.29 11.81
CA LEU A 250 13.76 -5.11 12.19
C LEU A 250 13.54 -5.12 13.72
N ARG A 251 14.62 -5.18 14.52
CA ARG A 251 14.50 -5.09 15.98
C ARG A 251 13.93 -3.74 16.43
N GLU A 252 14.25 -2.65 15.75
CA GLU A 252 13.67 -1.34 16.04
C GLU A 252 12.17 -1.28 15.69
N ILE A 253 11.78 -1.81 14.53
CA ILE A 253 10.37 -1.99 14.15
C ILE A 253 9.64 -2.80 15.22
N ASN A 254 10.23 -3.93 15.66
CA ASN A 254 9.62 -4.78 16.67
C ASN A 254 9.43 -4.12 18.04
N LYS A 255 10.27 -3.14 18.40
CA LYS A 255 10.13 -2.38 19.66
C LYS A 255 9.09 -1.27 19.58
N SER A 256 8.68 -0.87 18.38
CA SER A 256 7.80 0.29 18.17
C SER A 256 6.39 -0.06 17.70
N VAL A 257 6.23 -1.12 16.91
CA VAL A 257 4.98 -1.43 16.20
C VAL A 257 4.06 -2.35 17.02
N TRP A 258 3.60 -1.83 18.16
CA TRP A 258 2.71 -2.61 19.03
C TRP A 258 1.32 -2.74 18.44
N THR A 259 0.68 -1.74 17.82
CA THR A 259 -0.79 -1.83 17.61
C THR A 259 -1.31 -2.97 16.74
N ILE A 260 -0.43 -3.61 15.96
CA ILE A 260 -0.72 -4.76 15.10
C ILE A 260 0.04 -6.03 15.50
N GLY A 261 0.77 -6.01 16.62
CA GLY A 261 1.60 -7.14 17.05
C GLY A 261 2.69 -7.47 16.04
N TYR A 262 3.39 -6.47 15.52
CA TYR A 262 4.60 -6.68 14.72
C TYR A 262 5.82 -6.61 15.63
N THR A 263 5.80 -7.37 16.74
CA THR A 263 6.77 -7.24 17.83
C THR A 263 7.50 -8.54 18.15
N GLY A 264 6.83 -9.68 17.99
CA GLY A 264 7.42 -10.99 18.29
C GLY A 264 8.36 -11.52 17.21
N GLN A 265 8.44 -10.90 16.02
CA GLN A 265 9.13 -11.43 14.84
C GLN A 265 10.61 -11.04 14.78
N SER A 266 11.41 -11.51 15.74
CA SER A 266 12.84 -11.20 15.74
C SER A 266 13.56 -11.76 14.50
N PRO A 267 14.66 -11.13 14.05
CA PRO A 267 15.48 -11.66 12.95
C PRO A 267 15.88 -13.12 13.17
N GLU A 268 16.21 -13.50 14.40
CA GLU A 268 16.63 -14.86 14.77
C GLU A 268 15.50 -15.88 14.54
N ARG A 269 14.28 -15.57 14.98
CA ARG A 269 13.13 -16.44 14.78
C ARG A 269 12.82 -16.61 13.30
N LEU A 270 12.83 -15.51 12.55
CA LEU A 270 12.55 -15.54 11.11
C LEU A 270 13.60 -16.33 10.33
N LYS A 271 14.90 -16.14 10.62
CA LYS A 271 15.97 -16.93 10.01
C LYS A 271 15.87 -18.41 10.35
N ALA A 272 15.53 -18.76 11.59
CA ALA A 272 15.25 -20.13 11.98
C ALA A 272 14.08 -20.73 11.17
N HIS A 273 13.01 -19.97 10.91
CA HIS A 273 11.91 -20.42 10.05
C HIS A 273 12.38 -20.71 8.62
N MET A 274 13.19 -19.81 8.05
CA MET A 274 13.69 -19.96 6.67
C MET A 274 14.61 -21.19 6.53
N ARG A 275 15.52 -21.43 7.48
CA ARG A 275 16.39 -22.63 7.46
C ARG A 275 15.62 -23.94 7.64
N ASN A 276 14.46 -23.90 8.30
CA ASN A 276 13.70 -25.08 8.69
C ASN A 276 12.33 -25.16 8.02
N MET A 277 12.16 -24.61 6.81
CA MET A 277 10.88 -24.61 6.07
C MET A 277 10.19 -25.99 6.00
N HIS A 278 10.98 -27.08 5.96
CA HIS A 278 10.50 -28.46 5.90
C HIS A 278 9.70 -28.93 7.14
N VAL A 279 9.78 -28.24 8.28
CA VAL A 279 9.04 -28.62 9.50
C VAL A 279 7.61 -28.09 9.52
N PHE A 280 7.27 -27.16 8.62
CA PHE A 280 5.95 -26.52 8.56
C PHE A 280 5.02 -27.29 7.63
N ASP A 281 3.79 -27.54 8.11
CA ASP A 281 2.75 -28.15 7.30
C ASP A 281 2.33 -27.23 6.14
N VAL A 282 2.32 -27.74 4.91
CA VAL A 282 2.03 -26.90 3.72
C VAL A 282 0.59 -26.38 3.67
N LYS A 283 -0.35 -26.95 4.44
CA LYS A 283 -1.75 -26.49 4.49
C LYS A 283 -1.99 -25.55 5.65
N THR A 284 -1.54 -25.92 6.85
CA THR A 284 -1.81 -25.13 8.06
C THR A 284 -0.71 -24.12 8.36
N LEU A 285 0.44 -24.24 7.70
CA LEU A 285 1.68 -23.49 7.96
C LEU A 285 2.20 -23.65 9.38
N LYS A 286 1.72 -24.64 10.15
CA LYS A 286 2.11 -24.84 11.54
C LYS A 286 3.27 -25.84 11.61
N ALA A 287 4.29 -25.53 12.38
CA ALA A 287 5.41 -26.42 12.62
C ALA A 287 4.95 -27.66 13.41
N LYS A 288 5.45 -28.83 13.00
CA LYS A 288 5.30 -30.11 13.69
C LYS A 288 6.67 -30.56 14.19
N GLY A 289 7.06 -30.13 15.39
CA GLY A 289 8.42 -30.27 15.89
C GLY A 289 9.41 -29.31 15.23
N GLY A 290 10.70 -29.64 15.34
CA GLY A 290 11.81 -28.87 14.75
C GLY A 290 12.65 -28.13 15.78
N ILE A 291 13.97 -28.31 15.66
CA ILE A 291 14.98 -27.55 16.40
C ILE A 291 15.95 -27.01 15.36
N ASP A 292 16.07 -25.69 15.30
CA ASP A 292 17.05 -25.05 14.43
C ASP A 292 18.46 -25.42 14.89
N LYS A 293 19.22 -26.08 14.02
CA LYS A 293 20.55 -26.61 14.36
C LYS A 293 21.57 -25.52 14.68
N GLU A 294 21.37 -24.32 14.13
CA GLU A 294 22.29 -23.19 14.29
C GLU A 294 22.12 -22.51 15.66
N THR A 295 20.87 -22.33 16.10
CA THR A 295 20.55 -21.55 17.31
C THR A 295 20.01 -22.37 18.47
N GLY A 296 19.62 -23.63 18.24
CA GLY A 296 18.87 -24.45 19.20
C GLY A 296 17.41 -24.04 19.36
N TYR A 297 16.91 -23.11 18.54
CA TYR A 297 15.55 -22.59 18.65
C TYR A 297 14.49 -23.65 18.32
N LYS A 298 13.49 -23.82 19.18
CA LYS A 298 12.40 -24.80 19.00
C LYS A 298 11.25 -24.16 18.22
N LEU A 299 10.95 -24.68 17.03
CA LEU A 299 9.90 -24.14 16.16
C LEU A 299 8.50 -24.72 16.45
N ASP A 300 8.42 -25.80 17.22
CA ASP A 300 7.16 -26.52 17.47
C ASP A 300 6.03 -25.59 17.91
N GLY A 301 4.89 -25.69 17.23
CA GLY A 301 3.70 -24.89 17.48
C GLY A 301 3.62 -23.55 16.75
N GLU A 302 4.71 -23.06 16.15
CA GLU A 302 4.72 -21.76 15.46
C GLU A 302 4.17 -21.84 14.04
N TYR A 303 3.65 -20.72 13.54
CA TYR A 303 3.22 -20.61 12.15
C TYR A 303 4.33 -20.01 11.29
N PHE A 304 4.49 -20.51 10.05
CA PHE A 304 5.53 -20.06 9.13
C PHE A 304 5.46 -18.55 8.91
N GLY A 305 6.61 -17.89 9.08
CA GLY A 305 6.74 -16.44 9.06
C GLY A 305 5.96 -15.67 10.14
N LEU A 306 5.51 -16.29 11.24
CA LEU A 306 4.93 -15.59 12.41
C LEU A 306 3.87 -14.52 12.03
N PRO A 307 2.80 -14.91 11.32
CA PRO A 307 1.85 -13.98 10.72
C PRO A 307 1.31 -13.01 11.76
N TRP A 308 1.45 -11.71 11.52
CA TRP A 308 1.03 -10.74 12.51
C TRP A 308 -0.50 -10.71 12.65
N PRO A 309 -1.05 -10.57 13.87
CA PRO A 309 -0.33 -10.27 15.10
C PRO A 309 0.49 -11.45 15.66
N CYS A 310 1.74 -11.15 16.00
CA CYS A 310 2.64 -11.91 16.84
C CYS A 310 3.10 -11.00 18.00
N TRP A 311 2.38 -11.12 19.11
CA TRP A 311 2.48 -10.18 20.23
C TRP A 311 3.65 -10.45 21.16
N GLY A 312 4.06 -9.41 21.86
CA GLY A 312 5.05 -9.47 22.93
C GLY A 312 6.49 -9.52 22.43
N THR A 313 7.40 -9.86 23.33
CA THR A 313 8.81 -10.07 23.01
C THR A 313 9.03 -11.44 22.36
N PRO A 314 10.17 -11.67 21.69
CA PRO A 314 10.49 -12.98 21.11
C PRO A 314 10.44 -14.13 22.14
N GLU A 315 10.79 -13.86 23.40
CA GLU A 315 10.79 -14.82 24.51
C GLU A 315 9.39 -15.24 24.95
N MET A 316 8.39 -14.34 24.78
CA MET A 316 6.98 -14.67 25.00
C MET A 316 6.47 -15.74 24.02
N LYS A 317 7.19 -15.95 22.90
CA LYS A 317 7.01 -17.05 21.96
C LYS A 317 5.57 -17.19 21.45
N HIS A 318 4.92 -16.06 21.18
CA HIS A 318 3.64 -16.06 20.49
C HIS A 318 3.82 -16.68 19.08
N PRO A 319 2.93 -17.59 18.63
CA PRO A 319 3.14 -18.37 17.39
C PRO A 319 2.80 -17.61 16.10
N GLY A 320 2.15 -16.46 16.23
CA GLY A 320 1.52 -15.72 15.13
C GLY A 320 0.05 -16.10 14.97
N SER A 321 -0.73 -15.25 14.30
CA SER A 321 -2.20 -15.36 14.19
C SER A 321 -2.61 -15.47 12.72
N PRO A 322 -2.55 -16.67 12.11
CA PRO A 322 -2.86 -16.86 10.69
C PRO A 322 -4.34 -16.58 10.39
N ASN A 323 -5.23 -16.95 11.32
CA ASN A 323 -6.66 -16.72 11.23
C ASN A 323 -7.08 -15.65 12.24
N LEU A 324 -7.38 -14.44 11.77
CA LEU A 324 -7.82 -13.35 12.64
C LEU A 324 -9.21 -13.64 13.19
N TYR A 325 -9.45 -13.24 14.44
CA TYR A 325 -10.76 -13.32 15.07
C TYR A 325 -11.27 -14.76 15.32
N ASP A 326 -10.37 -15.76 15.32
CA ASP A 326 -10.66 -17.15 15.70
C ASP A 326 -10.82 -17.24 17.23
N THR A 327 -12.07 -17.19 17.70
CA THR A 327 -12.39 -17.25 19.14
C THR A 327 -12.27 -18.65 19.73
N SER A 328 -12.16 -19.69 18.89
CA SER A 328 -12.07 -21.09 19.32
C SER A 328 -10.71 -21.46 19.93
N LYS A 329 -9.72 -20.57 19.79
CA LYS A 329 -8.35 -20.75 20.28
C LYS A 329 -8.02 -19.76 21.38
N HIS A 330 -7.10 -20.18 22.25
CA HIS A 330 -6.53 -19.27 23.24
C HIS A 330 -5.69 -18.20 22.54
N VAL A 331 -5.61 -17.01 23.13
CA VAL A 331 -4.86 -15.89 22.54
C VAL A 331 -3.38 -16.25 22.32
N MET A 332 -2.76 -16.97 23.25
CA MET A 332 -1.38 -17.48 23.13
C MET A 332 -1.19 -18.59 22.08
N GLU A 333 -2.26 -19.06 21.45
CA GLU A 333 -2.22 -20.04 20.35
C GLU A 333 -2.54 -19.40 18.98
N GLY A 334 -2.59 -18.05 18.93
CA GLY A 334 -2.93 -17.27 17.74
C GLY A 334 -4.44 -17.07 17.55
N GLY A 335 -5.26 -17.32 18.59
CA GLY A 335 -6.68 -16.99 18.61
C GLY A 335 -6.94 -15.50 18.87
N GLY A 336 -8.17 -15.04 18.65
CA GLY A 336 -8.51 -13.66 18.94
C GLY A 336 -9.95 -13.24 18.73
N ASN A 337 -10.20 -11.95 18.92
CA ASN A 337 -11.50 -11.30 18.86
C ASN A 337 -11.39 -9.92 18.18
N PHE A 338 -12.52 -9.27 17.94
CA PHE A 338 -12.54 -7.92 17.34
C PHE A 338 -12.09 -6.84 18.33
N ARG A 339 -11.45 -5.81 17.78
CA ARG A 339 -10.79 -4.74 18.54
C ARG A 339 -11.74 -3.62 18.98
N ALA A 340 -11.57 -3.10 20.19
CA ALA A 340 -12.32 -1.98 20.75
C ALA A 340 -11.80 -0.60 20.28
N ASN A 341 -11.69 -0.40 18.96
CA ASN A 341 -11.01 0.78 18.39
C ASN A 341 -11.89 2.03 18.27
N PHE A 342 -13.21 1.91 18.41
CA PHE A 342 -14.17 2.98 18.09
C PHE A 342 -14.94 3.49 19.32
N GLY A 343 -14.31 3.37 20.49
CA GLY A 343 -14.95 3.62 21.79
C GLY A 343 -15.74 2.42 22.29
N VAL A 344 -16.38 2.58 23.45
CA VAL A 344 -17.12 1.53 24.15
C VAL A 344 -18.64 1.65 23.98
N GLU A 345 -19.12 2.83 23.58
CA GLU A 345 -20.53 3.15 23.46
C GLU A 345 -20.73 4.17 22.34
N ARG A 346 -21.90 4.12 21.68
CA ARG A 346 -22.39 5.18 20.82
C ARG A 346 -23.90 5.30 20.93
N GLU A 347 -24.40 6.52 21.15
CA GLU A 347 -25.84 6.82 21.21
C GLU A 347 -26.58 5.93 22.24
N GLY A 348 -25.96 5.68 23.40
CA GLY A 348 -26.51 4.80 24.44
C GLY A 348 -26.37 3.31 24.15
N VAL A 349 -25.79 2.91 23.02
CA VAL A 349 -25.62 1.51 22.61
C VAL A 349 -24.17 1.07 22.81
N SER A 350 -23.98 0.03 23.61
CA SER A 350 -22.66 -0.58 23.80
C SER A 350 -22.09 -1.14 22.49
N LEU A 351 -20.86 -0.74 22.20
CA LEU A 351 -20.03 -1.24 21.10
C LEU A 351 -19.21 -2.47 21.51
N LEU A 352 -19.16 -2.78 22.79
CA LEU A 352 -18.46 -3.94 23.32
C LEU A 352 -19.15 -5.26 22.91
N ALA A 353 -18.36 -6.33 22.80
CA ALA A 353 -18.88 -7.65 22.45
C ALA A 353 -19.91 -8.15 23.48
N GLY A 354 -20.87 -8.93 22.99
CA GLY A 354 -21.86 -9.61 23.84
C GLY A 354 -21.28 -10.86 24.51
N GLU A 355 -22.11 -11.50 25.33
CA GLU A 355 -21.77 -12.76 25.99
C GLU A 355 -21.40 -13.85 24.99
N GLY A 356 -20.35 -14.63 25.29
CA GLY A 356 -19.90 -15.76 24.48
C GLY A 356 -19.00 -15.39 23.28
N SER A 357 -18.73 -14.12 23.04
CA SER A 357 -17.82 -13.66 21.97
C SER A 357 -16.46 -13.24 22.54
N HIS A 358 -15.64 -14.20 22.96
CA HIS A 358 -14.30 -13.98 23.51
C HIS A 358 -13.34 -15.11 23.11
N SER A 359 -12.03 -14.90 23.24
CA SER A 359 -11.05 -15.96 23.02
C SER A 359 -11.21 -17.09 24.06
N LYS A 360 -10.97 -18.32 23.63
CA LYS A 360 -11.04 -19.51 24.50
C LYS A 360 -10.12 -19.34 25.70
N GLY A 361 -10.65 -19.57 26.90
CA GLY A 361 -9.89 -19.50 28.16
C GLY A 361 -9.62 -18.09 28.68
N ALA A 362 -10.22 -17.04 28.10
CA ALA A 362 -10.12 -15.68 28.64
C ALA A 362 -10.89 -15.54 29.96
N ASP A 363 -10.30 -14.83 30.93
CA ASP A 363 -10.95 -14.49 32.20
C ASP A 363 -12.12 -13.53 32.02
N LEU A 364 -12.03 -12.63 31.03
CA LEU A 364 -13.11 -11.73 30.65
C LEU A 364 -13.92 -12.35 29.50
N THR A 365 -15.11 -12.85 29.83
CA THR A 365 -16.01 -13.54 28.89
C THR A 365 -17.01 -12.63 28.17
N MET A 366 -16.99 -11.33 28.50
CA MET A 366 -17.79 -10.27 27.88
C MET A 366 -16.89 -9.32 27.09
N GLY A 367 -17.49 -8.35 26.41
CA GLY A 367 -16.72 -7.26 25.81
C GLY A 367 -16.09 -6.32 26.86
N TYR A 368 -14.88 -5.85 26.58
CA TYR A 368 -14.09 -5.00 27.48
C TYR A 368 -13.29 -3.94 26.68
N PRO A 369 -13.00 -2.77 27.27
CA PRO A 369 -12.21 -1.72 26.61
C PRO A 369 -10.75 -2.15 26.38
N GLU A 370 -10.00 -1.34 25.65
CA GLU A 370 -8.55 -1.49 25.55
C GLU A 370 -7.88 -1.45 26.93
N PHE A 371 -6.82 -2.24 27.13
CA PHE A 371 -6.09 -2.28 28.40
C PHE A 371 -5.16 -1.08 28.59
N ASP A 372 -5.28 -0.42 29.72
CA ASP A 372 -4.35 0.58 30.21
C ASP A 372 -3.99 0.35 31.68
N HIS A 373 -3.08 1.15 32.22
CA HIS A 373 -2.68 1.05 33.62
C HIS A 373 -3.86 1.16 34.60
N LEU A 374 -4.92 1.91 34.28
CA LEU A 374 -6.08 2.07 35.14
C LEU A 374 -6.95 0.81 35.14
N LEU A 375 -7.20 0.22 33.98
CA LEU A 375 -7.97 -1.00 33.86
C LEU A 375 -7.27 -2.17 34.57
N LEU A 376 -5.95 -2.30 34.40
CA LEU A 376 -5.17 -3.33 35.11
C LEU A 376 -5.26 -3.15 36.63
N LYS A 377 -5.16 -1.91 37.14
CA LYS A 377 -5.31 -1.62 38.58
C LYS A 377 -6.71 -1.98 39.07
N LYS A 378 -7.75 -1.63 38.31
CA LYS A 378 -9.14 -1.93 38.66
C LYS A 378 -9.42 -3.44 38.71
N LEU A 379 -8.79 -4.21 37.84
CA LEU A 379 -8.91 -5.67 37.79
C LEU A 379 -8.02 -6.38 38.82
N GLY A 380 -7.12 -5.66 39.49
CA GLY A 380 -6.12 -6.24 40.39
C GLY A 380 -4.91 -6.85 39.68
N TRP A 381 -4.86 -6.83 38.35
CA TRP A 381 -3.79 -7.43 37.54
C TRP A 381 -2.51 -6.60 37.53
N TRP A 382 -2.56 -5.35 37.98
CA TRP A 382 -1.39 -4.46 38.06
C TRP A 382 -0.27 -5.01 38.96
N SER A 383 -0.61 -5.76 40.02
CA SER A 383 0.37 -6.36 40.92
C SER A 383 1.19 -7.48 40.28
N GLU A 384 0.81 -7.95 39.09
CA GLU A 384 1.54 -8.97 38.33
C GLU A 384 2.67 -8.38 37.47
N LEU A 385 2.75 -7.05 37.40
CA LEU A 385 3.90 -6.34 36.85
C LEU A 385 4.99 -6.23 37.92
N SER A 386 6.25 -6.41 37.54
CA SER A 386 7.39 -6.10 38.41
C SER A 386 7.46 -4.60 38.72
N ALA A 387 8.16 -4.21 39.79
CA ALA A 387 8.27 -2.79 40.18
C ALA A 387 8.83 -1.89 39.07
N ALA A 388 9.79 -2.41 38.27
CA ALA A 388 10.35 -1.68 37.13
C ALA A 388 9.33 -1.50 36.00
N GLU A 389 8.54 -2.54 35.71
CA GLU A 389 7.47 -2.50 34.70
C GLU A 389 6.34 -1.56 35.13
N GLN A 390 5.93 -1.61 36.40
CA GLN A 390 4.92 -0.69 36.94
C GLN A 390 5.37 0.77 36.76
N THR A 391 6.63 1.07 37.08
CA THR A 391 7.20 2.42 36.91
C THR A 391 7.18 2.86 35.44
N ALA A 392 7.50 1.96 34.51
CA ALA A 392 7.57 2.28 33.08
C ALA A 392 6.19 2.36 32.41
N ALA A 393 5.22 1.58 32.87
CA ALA A 393 3.87 1.48 32.33
C ALA A 393 2.87 2.45 32.97
N GLU A 394 3.23 3.10 34.08
CA GLU A 394 2.38 4.09 34.75
C GLU A 394 1.98 5.22 33.78
N GLY A 395 0.70 5.56 33.74
CA GLY A 395 0.18 6.57 32.79
C GLY A 395 0.17 6.12 31.33
N LYS A 396 0.45 4.85 31.02
CA LYS A 396 0.47 4.29 29.65
C LYS A 396 -0.72 3.39 29.38
N ASN A 397 -0.91 3.12 28.09
CA ASN A 397 -1.78 2.06 27.60
C ASN A 397 -0.94 0.96 26.93
N TRP A 398 -1.58 -0.15 26.57
CA TRP A 398 -0.92 -1.30 25.94
C TRP A 398 -0.09 -0.98 24.68
N LYS A 399 -0.37 0.12 23.95
CA LYS A 399 0.34 0.53 22.72
C LYS A 399 1.60 1.34 23.01
N THR A 400 1.70 1.92 24.20
CA THR A 400 2.71 2.94 24.56
C THR A 400 3.52 2.55 25.79
N ASP A 401 3.16 1.44 26.43
CA ASP A 401 3.99 0.75 27.41
C ASP A 401 5.24 0.18 26.71
N PRO A 402 6.44 0.72 26.98
CA PRO A 402 7.66 0.31 26.29
C PRO A 402 8.16 -1.07 26.74
N THR A 403 7.62 -1.62 27.82
CA THR A 403 8.05 -2.91 28.37
C THR A 403 7.27 -4.07 27.77
N GLY A 404 6.09 -3.81 27.19
CA GLY A 404 5.15 -4.84 26.77
C GLY A 404 4.50 -5.61 27.92
N ALA A 405 4.65 -5.15 29.17
CA ALA A 405 4.16 -5.86 30.36
C ALA A 405 2.62 -5.89 30.41
N ILE A 406 1.95 -4.80 30.00
CA ILE A 406 0.47 -4.80 29.89
C ILE A 406 -0.01 -5.90 28.94
N ILE A 407 0.68 -6.06 27.79
CA ILE A 407 0.36 -7.10 26.81
C ILE A 407 0.61 -8.48 27.40
N ARG A 408 1.78 -8.69 28.01
CA ARG A 408 2.14 -9.96 28.65
C ARG A 408 1.09 -10.37 29.68
N VAL A 409 0.75 -9.49 30.62
CA VAL A 409 -0.21 -9.81 31.69
C VAL A 409 -1.60 -10.11 31.12
N ALA A 410 -2.12 -9.23 30.25
CA ALA A 410 -3.44 -9.44 29.66
C ALA A 410 -3.54 -10.77 28.90
N MET A 411 -2.52 -11.11 28.10
CA MET A 411 -2.57 -12.29 27.24
C MET A 411 -2.13 -13.59 27.91
N VAL A 412 -1.00 -13.58 28.61
CA VAL A 412 -0.39 -14.78 29.19
C VAL A 412 -1.14 -15.22 30.43
N ASN A 413 -1.49 -14.27 31.30
CA ASN A 413 -2.05 -14.58 32.61
C ASN A 413 -3.57 -14.66 32.58
N HIS A 414 -4.23 -13.87 31.71
CA HIS A 414 -5.69 -13.74 31.70
C HIS A 414 -6.36 -14.11 30.37
N GLY A 415 -5.60 -14.58 29.38
CA GLY A 415 -6.14 -15.02 28.09
C GLY A 415 -6.86 -13.93 27.27
N CYS A 416 -6.67 -12.65 27.61
CA CYS A 416 -7.35 -11.51 27.02
C CYS A 416 -6.48 -10.77 26.01
N HIS A 417 -7.06 -10.32 24.89
CA HIS A 417 -6.34 -9.43 23.96
C HIS A 417 -6.14 -8.02 24.55
N PRO A 418 -4.96 -7.39 24.38
CA PRO A 418 -4.65 -6.08 24.95
C PRO A 418 -5.51 -4.96 24.35
N PHE A 419 -5.99 -5.15 23.13
CA PHE A 419 -6.74 -4.16 22.37
C PHE A 419 -8.26 -4.15 22.65
N GLY A 420 -8.70 -4.83 23.71
CA GLY A 420 -10.10 -4.92 24.07
C GLY A 420 -10.88 -6.00 23.32
N ASN A 421 -12.20 -6.00 23.52
CA ASN A 421 -13.13 -6.91 22.86
C ASN A 421 -14.46 -6.21 22.53
N ALA A 422 -14.69 -5.97 21.23
CA ALA A 422 -15.82 -5.20 20.72
C ALA A 422 -16.54 -5.88 19.56
N LYS A 423 -17.66 -5.30 19.11
CA LYS A 423 -18.42 -5.77 17.95
C LYS A 423 -17.73 -5.36 16.66
N ALA A 424 -17.83 -6.21 15.62
CA ALA A 424 -17.53 -5.79 14.26
C ALA A 424 -18.48 -4.64 13.84
N ARG A 425 -17.94 -3.64 13.14
CA ARG A 425 -18.66 -2.41 12.80
C ARG A 425 -19.26 -2.50 11.40
N ALA A 426 -20.57 -2.70 11.32
CA ALA A 426 -21.29 -2.68 10.04
C ALA A 426 -21.59 -1.26 9.54
N VAL A 427 -22.04 -0.40 10.45
CA VAL A 427 -22.37 1.01 10.17
C VAL A 427 -21.17 1.90 10.51
N VAL A 428 -20.65 2.60 9.50
CA VAL A 428 -19.46 3.45 9.60
C VAL A 428 -19.86 4.92 9.53
N TRP A 429 -20.47 5.42 10.60
CA TRP A 429 -21.01 6.78 10.72
C TRP A 429 -20.07 7.96 10.42
N ASN A 430 -18.76 7.75 10.36
CA ASN A 430 -17.79 8.79 10.02
C ASN A 430 -17.38 8.78 8.54
N PHE A 431 -17.97 7.91 7.72
CA PHE A 431 -17.76 7.90 6.26
C PHE A 431 -18.85 8.71 5.56
N PRO A 432 -18.58 9.20 4.32
CA PRO A 432 -19.59 9.88 3.52
C PRO A 432 -20.88 9.06 3.39
N ASP A 433 -20.74 7.75 3.17
CA ASP A 433 -21.83 6.79 3.21
C ASP A 433 -21.68 5.84 4.43
N PRO A 434 -22.52 6.00 5.47
CA PRO A 434 -22.45 5.16 6.67
C PRO A 434 -22.70 3.67 6.40
N ILE A 435 -23.43 3.35 5.34
CA ILE A 435 -23.62 2.01 4.79
C ILE A 435 -23.22 2.04 3.32
N PRO A 436 -22.72 0.93 2.73
CA PRO A 436 -22.43 0.90 1.30
C PRO A 436 -23.66 1.28 0.46
N GLN A 437 -23.49 2.24 -0.45
CA GLN A 437 -24.51 2.67 -1.41
C GLN A 437 -23.95 2.60 -2.83
N HIS A 438 -24.80 2.25 -3.79
CA HIS A 438 -24.42 2.32 -5.21
C HIS A 438 -24.36 3.77 -5.66
N ARG A 439 -23.27 4.14 -6.34
CA ARG A 439 -23.07 5.43 -7.01
C ARG A 439 -22.34 5.19 -8.32
N GLU A 440 -22.77 5.87 -9.37
CA GLU A 440 -22.14 5.77 -10.67
C GLU A 440 -20.73 6.41 -10.67
N PRO A 441 -19.81 5.90 -11.50
CA PRO A 441 -18.50 6.50 -11.74
C PRO A 441 -18.60 7.96 -12.20
N LEU A 442 -17.49 8.71 -12.10
CA LEU A 442 -17.46 10.10 -12.58
C LEU A 442 -17.62 10.19 -14.09
N TYR A 443 -17.18 9.15 -14.80
CA TYR A 443 -17.30 9.00 -16.24
C TYR A 443 -18.10 7.73 -16.53
N SER A 444 -19.40 7.88 -16.77
CA SER A 444 -20.32 6.79 -17.11
C SER A 444 -20.93 7.02 -18.49
N ASN A 445 -21.09 5.94 -19.27
CA ASN A 445 -21.83 5.97 -20.53
C ASN A 445 -23.35 5.89 -20.31
N ARG A 446 -23.81 5.79 -19.05
CA ARG A 446 -25.22 5.63 -18.65
C ARG A 446 -25.75 6.85 -17.90
N ALA A 447 -26.15 7.88 -18.65
CA ALA A 447 -26.71 9.12 -18.10
C ALA A 447 -27.96 8.90 -17.23
N ASP A 448 -28.77 7.87 -17.56
CA ASP A 448 -29.94 7.46 -16.79
C ASP A 448 -29.56 6.91 -15.40
N LEU A 449 -28.47 6.15 -15.32
CA LEU A 449 -27.96 5.64 -14.04
C LEU A 449 -27.29 6.75 -13.23
N VAL A 450 -26.59 7.69 -13.87
CA VAL A 450 -26.00 8.85 -13.18
C VAL A 450 -27.09 9.68 -12.49
N ALA A 451 -28.23 9.89 -13.16
CA ALA A 451 -29.37 10.60 -12.57
C ALA A 451 -29.97 9.84 -11.38
N LYS A 452 -29.98 8.51 -11.42
CA LYS A 452 -30.55 7.65 -10.36
C LYS A 452 -29.59 7.45 -9.17
N TYR A 453 -28.29 7.39 -9.43
CA TYR A 453 -27.24 7.05 -8.47
C TYR A 453 -26.06 8.04 -8.57
N PRO A 454 -26.27 9.30 -8.19
CA PRO A 454 -25.24 10.33 -8.32
C PRO A 454 -24.03 10.06 -7.42
N THR A 455 -22.89 10.61 -7.82
CA THR A 455 -21.64 10.61 -7.02
C THR A 455 -21.76 11.52 -5.78
N HIS A 456 -20.69 11.61 -4.99
CA HIS A 456 -20.61 12.47 -3.80
C HIS A 456 -20.50 13.96 -4.14
N ASP A 457 -20.66 14.82 -3.14
CA ASP A 457 -20.34 16.25 -3.27
C ASP A 457 -18.82 16.50 -3.30
N ASP A 458 -18.42 17.58 -3.97
CA ASP A 458 -17.03 18.03 -3.99
C ASP A 458 -16.53 18.38 -2.58
N ARG A 459 -15.24 18.14 -2.32
CA ARG A 459 -14.58 18.44 -1.05
C ARG A 459 -13.49 19.48 -1.27
N LYS A 460 -13.58 20.62 -0.58
CA LYS A 460 -12.60 21.72 -0.70
C LYS A 460 -11.19 21.34 -0.22
N ALA A 461 -11.10 20.55 0.85
CA ALA A 461 -9.84 20.08 1.41
C ALA A 461 -9.98 18.64 1.88
N PHE A 462 -9.26 17.73 1.23
CA PHE A 462 -9.18 16.32 1.59
C PHE A 462 -7.81 15.78 1.17
N TRP A 463 -7.02 15.26 2.11
CA TRP A 463 -5.61 14.91 1.88
C TRP A 463 -4.79 16.05 1.27
N ARG A 464 -4.96 17.24 1.87
CA ARG A 464 -4.38 18.53 1.47
C ARG A 464 -4.88 19.14 0.16
N LEU A 465 -5.78 18.50 -0.57
CA LEU A 465 -6.17 18.93 -1.92
C LEU A 465 -7.69 19.08 -2.08
N PRO A 466 -8.14 19.90 -3.04
CA PRO A 466 -9.52 19.82 -3.51
C PRO A 466 -9.75 18.46 -4.17
N THR A 467 -10.91 17.86 -3.90
CA THR A 467 -11.33 16.60 -4.53
C THR A 467 -12.70 16.78 -5.13
N LEU A 468 -12.77 16.63 -6.45
CA LEU A 468 -13.96 16.88 -7.23
C LEU A 468 -14.72 15.58 -7.49
N PHE A 469 -16.02 15.60 -7.30
CA PHE A 469 -16.92 14.49 -7.55
C PHE A 469 -18.05 15.00 -8.44
N LYS A 470 -19.12 15.56 -7.84
CA LYS A 470 -20.30 16.08 -8.52
C LYS A 470 -19.95 17.01 -9.69
N SER A 471 -19.00 17.94 -9.53
CA SER A 471 -18.65 18.87 -10.62
C SER A 471 -18.05 18.14 -11.84
N VAL A 472 -17.28 17.07 -11.62
CA VAL A 472 -16.73 16.26 -12.71
C VAL A 472 -17.83 15.43 -13.36
N GLN A 473 -18.69 14.79 -12.58
CA GLN A 473 -19.79 13.97 -13.12
C GLN A 473 -20.79 14.82 -13.90
N ASP A 474 -21.19 15.98 -13.39
CA ASP A 474 -22.13 16.89 -14.06
C ASP A 474 -21.57 17.43 -15.38
N LYS A 475 -20.27 17.76 -15.43
CA LYS A 475 -19.57 18.18 -16.66
C LYS A 475 -19.53 17.07 -17.72
N ASN A 476 -19.55 15.81 -17.30
CA ASN A 476 -19.42 14.64 -18.16
C ASN A 476 -20.73 13.83 -18.29
N LYS A 477 -21.90 14.38 -17.92
CA LYS A 477 -23.18 13.65 -17.91
C LYS A 477 -23.57 13.00 -19.25
N ASP A 478 -23.14 13.59 -20.36
CA ASP A 478 -23.44 13.14 -21.73
C ASP A 478 -22.22 12.47 -22.41
N ILE A 479 -21.16 12.14 -21.65
CA ILE A 479 -19.87 11.70 -22.20
C ILE A 479 -19.97 10.42 -23.04
N GLY A 480 -20.95 9.56 -22.74
CA GLY A 480 -21.24 8.33 -23.47
C GLY A 480 -21.57 8.54 -24.96
N LYS A 481 -22.00 9.73 -25.37
CA LYS A 481 -22.26 10.05 -26.80
C LYS A 481 -20.97 10.07 -27.62
N SER A 482 -19.86 10.50 -27.02
CA SER A 482 -18.55 10.59 -27.67
C SER A 482 -17.65 9.39 -27.34
N TYR A 483 -17.79 8.85 -26.12
CA TYR A 483 -16.99 7.73 -25.59
C TYR A 483 -17.94 6.61 -25.12
N PRO A 484 -18.46 5.79 -26.04
CA PRO A 484 -19.54 4.86 -25.74
C PRO A 484 -19.07 3.59 -25.01
N LEU A 485 -17.78 3.26 -25.06
CA LEU A 485 -17.23 2.03 -24.49
C LEU A 485 -16.73 2.26 -23.07
N ILE A 486 -17.01 1.33 -22.16
CA ILE A 486 -16.43 1.25 -20.82
C ILE A 486 -15.01 0.72 -20.95
N MET A 487 -14.03 1.46 -20.45
CA MET A 487 -12.63 1.04 -20.41
C MET A 487 -12.26 0.58 -18.99
N THR A 488 -11.79 -0.65 -18.89
CA THR A 488 -11.23 -1.19 -17.64
C THR A 488 -9.78 -1.65 -17.82
N SER A 489 -9.05 -1.71 -16.70
CA SER A 489 -7.65 -2.12 -16.66
C SER A 489 -7.44 -3.34 -15.78
N GLY A 490 -6.45 -4.16 -16.11
CA GLY A 490 -6.06 -5.26 -15.24
C GLY A 490 -4.68 -5.83 -15.51
N ARG A 491 -4.45 -7.02 -14.97
CA ARG A 491 -3.15 -7.68 -14.99
C ARG A 491 -3.07 -8.75 -16.06
N LEU A 492 -1.84 -9.01 -16.49
CA LEU A 492 -1.42 -10.19 -17.20
C LEU A 492 -0.66 -11.10 -16.24
N VAL A 493 -0.61 -12.39 -16.56
CA VAL A 493 0.08 -13.38 -15.70
C VAL A 493 1.60 -13.27 -15.85
N GLU A 494 2.03 -12.88 -17.05
CA GLU A 494 3.41 -12.80 -17.53
C GLU A 494 4.18 -11.64 -16.91
N TYR A 495 3.48 -10.60 -16.42
CA TYR A 495 4.07 -9.35 -15.95
C TYR A 495 3.61 -8.96 -14.55
N GLU A 496 4.51 -8.31 -13.82
CA GLU A 496 4.29 -7.80 -12.46
C GLU A 496 4.48 -6.28 -12.39
N GLY A 497 3.77 -5.62 -11.48
CA GLY A 497 3.87 -4.17 -11.29
C GLY A 497 3.61 -3.37 -12.58
N GLY A 498 4.37 -2.29 -12.79
CA GLY A 498 4.39 -1.55 -14.06
C GLY A 498 5.14 -2.26 -15.19
N GLY A 499 5.60 -3.49 -14.98
CA GLY A 499 6.19 -4.36 -15.99
C GLY A 499 7.64 -4.07 -16.35
N GLU A 500 8.35 -3.12 -15.72
CA GLU A 500 9.73 -2.80 -16.12
C GLU A 500 10.70 -3.96 -15.94
N GLU A 501 10.75 -4.55 -14.74
CA GLU A 501 11.57 -5.74 -14.46
C GLU A 501 11.20 -6.91 -15.38
N THR A 502 9.90 -7.21 -15.47
CA THR A 502 9.42 -8.41 -16.16
C THR A 502 9.43 -8.28 -17.69
N ARG A 503 9.29 -7.07 -18.26
CA ARG A 503 9.51 -6.82 -19.70
C ARG A 503 11.00 -6.69 -20.06
N SER A 504 11.88 -6.51 -19.08
CA SER A 504 13.34 -6.55 -19.27
C SER A 504 13.89 -7.97 -19.25
N ASN A 505 13.09 -8.95 -18.83
CA ASN A 505 13.42 -10.37 -18.89
C ASN A 505 13.00 -10.96 -20.26
N PRO A 506 13.93 -11.45 -21.12
CA PRO A 506 13.60 -11.94 -22.45
C PRO A 506 12.60 -13.11 -22.48
N TRP A 507 12.63 -13.99 -21.47
CA TRP A 507 11.75 -15.17 -21.42
C TRP A 507 10.30 -14.80 -21.08
N LEU A 508 10.10 -13.85 -20.16
CA LEU A 508 8.77 -13.32 -19.86
C LEU A 508 8.27 -12.40 -20.98
N ALA A 509 9.19 -11.63 -21.56
CA ALA A 509 8.91 -10.80 -22.72
C ALA A 509 8.32 -11.61 -23.88
N GLU A 510 8.92 -12.75 -24.22
CA GLU A 510 8.46 -13.61 -25.32
C GLU A 510 6.97 -13.99 -25.22
N LEU A 511 6.43 -14.16 -24.02
CA LEU A 511 5.05 -14.60 -23.79
C LEU A 511 3.99 -13.56 -24.21
N GLN A 512 4.30 -12.25 -24.16
CA GLN A 512 3.35 -11.21 -24.57
C GLN A 512 4.04 -9.96 -25.15
N GLN A 513 4.24 -9.93 -26.46
CA GLN A 513 5.10 -8.94 -27.12
C GLN A 513 4.47 -7.57 -27.39
N GLU A 514 3.15 -7.46 -27.34
CA GLU A 514 2.45 -6.24 -27.73
C GLU A 514 1.46 -5.80 -26.65
N MET A 515 1.37 -4.48 -26.46
CA MET A 515 0.26 -3.88 -25.73
C MET A 515 -1.02 -4.01 -26.57
N PHE A 516 -2.14 -4.39 -25.95
CA PHE A 516 -3.39 -4.64 -26.66
C PHE A 516 -4.63 -4.11 -25.93
N VAL A 517 -5.74 -4.08 -26.67
CA VAL A 517 -7.09 -3.90 -26.16
C VAL A 517 -7.96 -5.08 -26.52
N GLU A 518 -8.60 -5.71 -25.54
CA GLU A 518 -9.64 -6.70 -25.79
C GLU A 518 -10.91 -5.98 -26.23
N LEU A 519 -11.46 -6.41 -27.37
CA LEU A 519 -12.61 -5.79 -28.00
C LEU A 519 -13.60 -6.87 -28.45
N ASN A 520 -14.86 -6.69 -28.10
CA ASN A 520 -15.92 -7.61 -28.52
C ASN A 520 -16.07 -7.64 -30.06
N PRO A 521 -16.37 -8.80 -30.70
CA PRO A 521 -16.56 -8.88 -32.14
C PRO A 521 -17.57 -7.88 -32.71
N LYS A 522 -18.68 -7.64 -32.01
CA LYS A 522 -19.67 -6.64 -32.43
C LYS A 522 -19.06 -5.24 -32.46
N ALA A 523 -18.44 -4.81 -31.34
CA ALA A 523 -17.83 -3.50 -31.23
C ALA A 523 -16.70 -3.28 -32.25
N ALA A 524 -15.95 -4.35 -32.57
CA ALA A 524 -14.92 -4.35 -33.61
C ALA A 524 -15.53 -4.21 -35.03
N ASN A 525 -16.54 -5.02 -35.35
CA ASN A 525 -17.22 -5.00 -36.66
C ASN A 525 -17.89 -3.65 -36.94
N ASP A 526 -18.59 -3.07 -35.95
CA ASP A 526 -19.21 -1.75 -36.05
C ASP A 526 -18.19 -0.63 -36.37
N ARG A 527 -16.91 -0.87 -36.07
CA ARG A 527 -15.78 0.06 -36.29
C ARG A 527 -14.84 -0.36 -37.42
N GLY A 528 -15.15 -1.44 -38.13
CA GLY A 528 -14.30 -1.98 -39.19
C GLY A 528 -12.89 -2.41 -38.73
N ILE A 529 -12.75 -2.87 -37.48
CA ILE A 529 -11.49 -3.30 -36.86
C ILE A 529 -11.37 -4.82 -36.98
N ARG A 530 -10.20 -5.32 -37.41
CA ARG A 530 -9.88 -6.75 -37.40
C ARG A 530 -8.96 -7.10 -36.24
N ASN A 531 -8.97 -8.38 -35.86
CA ASN A 531 -8.00 -8.90 -34.90
C ASN A 531 -6.56 -8.63 -35.38
N GLY A 532 -5.70 -8.12 -34.49
CA GLY A 532 -4.31 -7.78 -34.78
C GLY A 532 -4.10 -6.41 -35.47
N ASP A 533 -5.15 -5.69 -35.83
CA ASP A 533 -5.03 -4.31 -36.31
C ASP A 533 -4.44 -3.41 -35.21
N PHE A 534 -3.72 -2.37 -35.61
CA PHE A 534 -3.46 -1.27 -34.69
C PHE A 534 -4.71 -0.39 -34.56
N VAL A 535 -4.97 0.06 -33.34
CA VAL A 535 -6.09 0.95 -33.02
C VAL A 535 -5.63 2.11 -32.15
N TRP A 536 -6.32 3.23 -32.26
CA TRP A 536 -6.22 4.36 -31.36
C TRP A 536 -7.28 4.22 -30.28
N VAL A 537 -6.86 4.17 -29.02
CA VAL A 537 -7.78 4.29 -27.88
C VAL A 537 -7.73 5.74 -27.39
N LYS A 538 -8.90 6.39 -27.43
CA LYS A 538 -9.10 7.79 -27.10
C LYS A 538 -9.97 7.92 -25.86
N THR A 539 -9.60 8.83 -24.96
CA THR A 539 -10.34 9.07 -23.72
C THR A 539 -10.52 10.58 -23.47
N PRO A 540 -11.45 10.98 -22.58
CA PRO A 540 -11.75 12.40 -22.33
C PRO A 540 -10.53 13.29 -22.00
N PRO A 541 -9.53 12.86 -21.20
CA PRO A 541 -8.37 13.70 -20.86
C PRO A 541 -7.55 14.15 -22.08
N MET A 542 -7.57 13.37 -23.17
CA MET A 542 -6.81 13.67 -24.38
C MET A 542 -7.34 14.90 -25.13
N LEU A 543 -8.59 15.31 -24.89
CA LEU A 543 -9.14 16.54 -25.46
C LEU A 543 -8.37 17.80 -25.02
N ALA A 544 -7.70 17.76 -23.86
CA ALA A 544 -6.86 18.85 -23.38
C ALA A 544 -5.48 18.89 -24.06
N VAL A 545 -5.14 17.89 -24.87
CA VAL A 545 -3.86 17.77 -25.58
C VAL A 545 -4.12 17.44 -27.05
N PRO A 546 -4.49 18.44 -27.88
CA PRO A 546 -4.97 18.20 -29.25
C PRO A 546 -4.01 17.43 -30.16
N ASP A 547 -2.70 17.56 -29.93
CA ASP A 547 -1.66 16.85 -30.70
C ASP A 547 -1.51 15.37 -30.29
N PHE A 548 -2.13 14.96 -29.17
CA PHE A 548 -2.10 13.59 -28.68
C PHE A 548 -3.27 12.78 -29.26
N LYS A 549 -2.99 11.99 -30.31
CA LYS A 549 -4.01 11.24 -31.06
C LYS A 549 -4.74 10.16 -30.25
N GLY A 550 -4.10 9.65 -29.20
CA GLY A 550 -4.56 8.50 -28.41
C GLY A 550 -3.40 7.57 -28.10
N ILE A 551 -3.66 6.51 -27.32
CA ILE A 551 -2.70 5.43 -27.16
C ILE A 551 -2.85 4.44 -28.33
N ARG A 552 -1.75 4.07 -28.97
CA ARG A 552 -1.74 3.11 -30.10
C ARG A 552 -1.44 1.69 -29.62
N VAL A 553 -2.40 0.80 -29.75
CA VAL A 553 -2.30 -0.59 -29.26
C VAL A 553 -2.80 -1.59 -30.30
N LYS A 554 -2.51 -2.88 -30.12
CA LYS A 554 -3.09 -3.96 -30.94
C LYS A 554 -4.53 -4.25 -30.53
N ALA A 555 -5.42 -4.53 -31.48
CA ALA A 555 -6.74 -5.08 -31.20
C ALA A 555 -6.66 -6.59 -30.97
N MET A 556 -7.19 -7.06 -29.84
CA MET A 556 -7.49 -8.47 -29.60
C MET A 556 -9.01 -8.66 -29.64
N VAL A 557 -9.52 -9.14 -30.78
CA VAL A 557 -10.96 -9.33 -30.95
C VAL A 557 -11.39 -10.63 -30.29
N THR A 558 -12.24 -10.55 -29.25
CA THR A 558 -12.59 -11.69 -28.39
C THR A 558 -13.94 -11.51 -27.71
N GLU A 559 -14.66 -12.61 -27.46
CA GLU A 559 -15.93 -12.62 -26.72
C GLU A 559 -15.76 -12.58 -25.19
N ARG A 560 -14.51 -12.55 -24.68
CA ARG A 560 -14.21 -12.48 -23.23
C ARG A 560 -14.71 -11.18 -22.58
N VAL A 561 -14.80 -10.11 -23.36
CA VAL A 561 -15.42 -8.84 -22.95
C VAL A 561 -16.79 -8.68 -23.58
N ASN A 562 -17.72 -8.06 -22.85
CA ASN A 562 -19.06 -7.78 -23.38
C ASN A 562 -19.03 -6.69 -24.46
N GLU A 563 -20.16 -6.47 -25.14
CA GLU A 563 -20.27 -5.55 -26.27
C GLU A 563 -19.92 -4.09 -25.96
N GLU A 564 -20.03 -3.68 -24.69
CA GLU A 564 -19.85 -2.31 -24.23
C GLU A 564 -18.53 -2.08 -23.49
N THR A 565 -17.76 -3.14 -23.21
CA THR A 565 -16.56 -3.07 -22.36
C THR A 565 -15.31 -3.44 -23.13
N VAL A 566 -14.23 -2.74 -22.83
CA VAL A 566 -12.89 -3.06 -23.32
C VAL A 566 -11.93 -3.22 -22.15
N PHE A 567 -10.96 -4.12 -22.32
CA PHE A 567 -9.94 -4.39 -21.33
C PHE A 567 -8.56 -4.08 -21.89
N LEU A 568 -7.73 -3.39 -21.11
CA LEU A 568 -6.33 -3.16 -21.43
C LEU A 568 -5.43 -3.48 -20.22
N PRO A 569 -4.30 -4.17 -20.43
CA PRO A 569 -3.36 -4.45 -19.35
C PRO A 569 -2.54 -3.21 -18.96
N PHE A 570 -2.19 -3.02 -17.68
CA PHE A 570 -1.43 -1.83 -17.24
C PHE A 570 0.10 -1.99 -17.19
N HIS A 571 0.62 -3.13 -17.64
CA HIS A 571 2.05 -3.49 -17.50
C HIS A 571 2.99 -2.84 -18.51
N PHE A 572 2.47 -2.07 -19.46
CA PHE A 572 3.26 -1.56 -20.58
C PHE A 572 3.67 -0.11 -20.38
N SER A 573 4.84 0.22 -20.93
CA SER A 573 5.41 1.56 -21.03
C SER A 573 6.45 1.57 -22.18
N GLY A 574 7.00 2.74 -22.50
CA GLY A 574 8.04 2.87 -23.53
C GLY A 574 7.51 3.25 -24.91
N ARG A 575 6.20 3.42 -25.08
CA ARG A 575 5.59 4.18 -26.19
C ARG A 575 4.71 5.30 -25.63
N TRP A 576 4.62 6.40 -26.39
CA TRP A 576 3.81 7.57 -26.04
C TRP A 576 3.11 8.13 -27.27
N GLY A 577 1.80 7.96 -27.35
CA GLY A 577 1.03 8.52 -28.47
C GLY A 577 1.39 7.92 -29.84
N GLY A 578 1.85 6.67 -29.85
CA GLY A 578 2.34 5.95 -31.01
C GLY A 578 3.83 6.14 -31.31
N ILE A 579 4.54 6.96 -30.53
CA ILE A 579 5.98 7.23 -30.68
C ILE A 579 6.77 6.27 -29.76
N ASP A 580 7.81 5.62 -30.27
CA ASP A 580 8.72 4.81 -29.47
C ASP A 580 9.64 5.72 -28.64
N LEU A 581 9.69 5.47 -27.32
CA LEU A 581 10.53 6.23 -26.39
C LEU A 581 11.95 5.69 -26.26
N LEU A 582 12.33 4.67 -27.04
CA LEU A 582 13.68 4.10 -27.06
C LEU A 582 14.81 5.15 -27.01
N PRO A 583 14.78 6.28 -27.76
CA PRO A 583 15.84 7.29 -27.72
C PRO A 583 16.02 7.99 -26.36
N TYR A 584 15.06 7.84 -25.44
CA TYR A 584 15.03 8.50 -24.14
C TYR A 584 15.35 7.56 -22.98
N TYR A 585 15.59 6.28 -23.26
CA TYR A 585 16.16 5.36 -22.28
C TYR A 585 17.70 5.47 -22.27
N PRO A 586 18.34 5.28 -21.10
CA PRO A 586 19.77 5.05 -21.06
C PRO A 586 20.16 3.87 -21.97
N GLU A 587 21.35 3.95 -22.57
CA GLU A 587 21.85 2.90 -23.46
C GLU A 587 21.86 1.54 -22.76
N GLY A 588 21.31 0.52 -23.43
CA GLY A 588 21.22 -0.84 -22.91
C GLY A 588 20.16 -1.06 -21.82
N ALA A 589 19.39 -0.03 -21.46
CA ALA A 589 18.50 -0.08 -20.30
C ALA A 589 17.01 -0.06 -20.64
N ALA A 590 16.67 0.02 -21.93
CA ALA A 590 15.29 -0.11 -22.38
C ALA A 590 14.78 -1.55 -22.21
N PRO A 591 13.52 -1.76 -21.82
CA PRO A 591 12.94 -3.09 -21.74
C PRO A 591 12.87 -3.75 -23.13
N VAL A 592 12.92 -5.08 -23.15
CA VAL A 592 12.87 -5.89 -24.38
C VAL A 592 11.61 -5.56 -25.17
N ILE A 593 10.48 -5.38 -24.48
CA ILE A 593 9.20 -4.97 -25.05
C ILE A 593 8.80 -3.60 -24.57
N ARG A 594 8.33 -2.78 -25.50
CA ARG A 594 7.76 -1.45 -25.24
C ARG A 594 6.34 -1.39 -25.77
N GLY A 595 5.49 -0.66 -25.05
CA GLY A 595 4.08 -0.47 -25.38
C GLY A 595 3.53 0.80 -24.75
N GLU A 596 2.26 1.11 -25.02
CA GLU A 596 1.60 2.25 -24.41
C GLU A 596 1.18 1.94 -22.97
N ALA A 597 1.28 2.92 -22.08
CA ALA A 597 0.70 2.83 -20.76
C ALA A 597 -0.81 3.15 -20.82
N ILE A 598 -1.68 2.21 -20.43
CA ILE A 598 -3.13 2.48 -20.31
C ILE A 598 -3.41 3.66 -19.36
N ASN A 599 -2.55 3.84 -18.36
CA ASN A 599 -2.62 4.91 -17.37
C ASN A 599 -2.51 6.31 -17.98
N THR A 600 -1.89 6.47 -19.15
CA THR A 600 -1.94 7.72 -19.94
C THR A 600 -3.37 8.04 -20.40
N ALA A 601 -4.20 7.03 -20.60
CA ALA A 601 -5.60 7.16 -21.02
C ALA A 601 -6.61 7.23 -19.86
N THR A 602 -6.21 6.96 -18.61
CA THR A 602 -7.13 6.98 -17.47
C THR A 602 -7.59 8.40 -17.09
N THR A 603 -8.81 8.51 -16.57
CA THR A 603 -9.44 9.77 -16.16
C THR A 603 -9.15 10.14 -14.70
N TYR A 604 -9.52 11.36 -14.34
CA TYR A 604 -9.62 11.79 -12.94
C TYR A 604 -10.69 10.98 -12.19
N GLY A 605 -10.38 10.54 -10.96
CA GLY A 605 -11.35 9.92 -10.06
C GLY A 605 -10.64 9.24 -8.89
N TYR A 606 -11.18 9.39 -7.67
CA TYR A 606 -10.54 8.92 -6.44
C TYR A 606 -11.58 8.46 -5.42
N ASP A 607 -11.26 7.41 -4.67
CA ASP A 607 -12.12 6.91 -3.59
C ASP A 607 -12.38 7.99 -2.53
N SER A 608 -13.66 8.14 -2.15
CA SER A 608 -14.13 9.17 -1.22
C SER A 608 -13.52 9.15 0.20
N VAL A 609 -12.80 8.08 0.56
CA VAL A 609 -12.16 7.91 1.88
C VAL A 609 -10.64 7.77 1.78
N THR A 610 -10.16 6.97 0.83
CA THR A 610 -8.74 6.55 0.76
C THR A 610 -7.95 7.26 -0.32
N MET A 611 -8.61 8.01 -1.21
CA MET A 611 -8.01 8.60 -2.40
C MET A 611 -7.36 7.59 -3.35
N MET A 612 -7.78 6.33 -3.28
CA MET A 612 -7.42 5.32 -4.27
C MET A 612 -7.99 5.73 -5.63
N GLN A 613 -7.13 5.85 -6.63
CA GLN A 613 -7.47 6.23 -7.99
C GLN A 613 -8.49 5.27 -8.67
N GLU A 614 -9.35 5.83 -9.51
CA GLU A 614 -10.37 5.13 -10.31
C GLU A 614 -9.78 4.68 -11.66
N THR A 615 -9.18 3.49 -11.69
CA THR A 615 -8.58 2.92 -12.91
C THR A 615 -9.36 1.73 -13.47
N LYS A 616 -10.43 1.30 -12.78
CA LYS A 616 -11.23 0.13 -13.17
C LYS A 616 -12.49 0.48 -13.94
N THR A 617 -12.93 1.73 -13.90
CA THR A 617 -14.09 2.17 -14.64
C THR A 617 -13.87 3.57 -15.18
N THR A 618 -13.81 3.69 -16.50
CA THR A 618 -13.83 4.95 -17.22
C THR A 618 -14.41 4.70 -18.62
N VAL A 619 -14.37 5.69 -19.51
CA VAL A 619 -14.92 5.59 -20.87
C VAL A 619 -13.87 5.84 -21.94
N CYS A 620 -14.02 5.19 -23.08
CA CYS A 620 -13.18 5.40 -24.25
C CYS A 620 -13.96 5.33 -25.58
N GLN A 621 -13.25 5.73 -26.63
CA GLN A 621 -13.59 5.44 -28.01
C GLN A 621 -12.39 4.73 -28.64
N ILE A 622 -12.68 3.80 -29.55
CA ILE A 622 -11.67 3.08 -30.30
C ILE A 622 -11.88 3.33 -31.78
N GLU A 623 -10.79 3.62 -32.47
CA GLU A 623 -10.77 3.82 -33.92
C GLU A 623 -9.62 3.01 -34.52
N ARG A 624 -9.82 2.51 -35.74
CA ARG A 624 -8.73 1.84 -36.47
C ARG A 624 -7.59 2.83 -36.73
N ALA A 625 -6.36 2.44 -36.43
CA ALA A 625 -5.19 3.20 -36.80
C ALA A 625 -4.87 2.91 -38.27
N THR A 626 -5.12 3.87 -39.16
CA THR A 626 -4.64 3.78 -40.54
C THR A 626 -3.12 3.87 -40.57
N ALA A 627 -2.50 3.16 -41.52
CA ALA A 627 -1.06 3.14 -41.72
C ALA A 627 -0.50 4.54 -42.03
#